data_AF-A0A133V8Y9-F1
#
_entry.id   AF-A0A133V8Y9-F1
#
_cell.length_a   1.000
_cell.length_b   1.000
_cell.length_c   1.000
_cell.angle_alpha   90.00
_cell.angle_beta   90.00
_cell.angle_gamma   90.00
#
_symmetry.space_group_name_H-M   'P 1'
#
loop_
_entity.id
_entity.type
_entity.pdbx_description
1 polymer ?
#
loop_
_entity_poly.entity_id
_entity_poly.type
_entity_poly.pdbx_seq_one_letter_code
_entity_poly.pdbx_strand_id
1 'polypeptide(L)'
;MVMEIGRLCIKKKGREKGRKCTVVDIIDDTYVLIDGPEVKRRRCNMSHLEPLNQKLDIQKDASSKDINQALTGSISEEPEKNFRGRGGKINGT
;
A
#
# COMPACT_ATOMS: atom_id res chain seq x y z
N MET A 1 6.86 9.27 -11.39
CA MET A 1 5.76 9.16 -10.40
C MET A 1 6.41 9.24 -9.04
N VAL A 2 6.07 10.27 -8.25
CA VAL A 2 6.74 10.55 -6.98
C VAL A 2 6.02 9.78 -5.87
N MET A 3 6.74 8.93 -5.14
CA MET A 3 6.22 8.34 -3.90
C MET A 3 6.31 9.40 -2.82
N GLU A 4 5.20 9.66 -2.14
CA GLU A 4 5.11 10.63 -1.06
C GLU A 4 4.51 9.97 0.20
N ILE A 5 4.77 10.55 1.37
CA ILE A 5 4.13 10.14 2.61
C ILE A 5 2.62 10.32 2.48
N GLY A 6 1.86 9.33 2.94
CA GLY A 6 0.41 9.28 2.81
C GLY A 6 -0.11 8.81 1.45
N ARG A 7 0.77 8.50 0.49
CA ARG A 7 0.34 7.92 -0.80
C ARG A 7 -0.22 6.52 -0.58
N LEU A 8 -1.44 6.28 -1.05
CA LEU A 8 -2.04 4.94 -1.05
C LEU A 8 -1.39 4.09 -2.13
N CYS A 9 -1.06 2.85 -1.79
CA CYS A 9 -0.40 1.89 -2.66
C CYS A 9 -1.05 0.50 -2.53
N ILE A 10 -1.00 -0.28 -3.60
CA ILE A 10 -1.38 -1.69 -3.59
C ILE A 10 -0.13 -2.53 -3.83
N LYS A 11 0.04 -3.60 -3.05
CA LYS A 11 1.14 -4.53 -3.27
C LYS A 11 0.83 -5.43 -4.46
N LYS A 12 1.66 -5.39 -5.51
CA LYS A 12 1.47 -6.20 -6.71
C LYS A 12 2.04 -7.62 -6.60
N LYS A 13 2.98 -7.85 -5.69
CA LYS A 13 3.76 -9.09 -5.58
C LYS A 13 3.93 -9.53 -4.12
N GLY A 14 4.08 -10.83 -3.92
CA GLY A 14 4.34 -11.45 -2.61
C GLY A 14 3.08 -11.95 -1.88
N ARG A 15 3.25 -12.32 -0.61
CA ARG A 15 2.20 -12.93 0.23
C ARG A 15 0.98 -12.01 0.48
N GLU A 16 1.16 -10.70 0.36
CA GLU A 16 0.11 -9.69 0.56
C GLU A 16 -0.33 -9.05 -0.76
N LYS A 17 -0.19 -9.78 -1.88
CA LYS A 17 -0.62 -9.28 -3.19
C LYS A 17 -2.10 -8.90 -3.16
N GLY A 18 -2.43 -7.71 -3.67
CA GLY A 18 -3.79 -7.18 -3.72
C GLY A 18 -4.24 -6.46 -2.43
N ARG A 19 -3.39 -6.42 -1.40
CA ARG A 19 -3.67 -5.68 -0.16
C ARG A 19 -3.29 -4.20 -0.32
N LYS A 20 -4.13 -3.33 0.25
CA LYS A 20 -3.89 -1.89 0.31
C LYS A 20 -2.94 -1.56 1.46
N CYS A 21 -2.08 -0.58 1.23
CA CYS A 21 -1.13 -0.06 2.21
C CYS A 21 -0.88 1.42 1.92
N THR A 22 -0.35 2.13 2.92
CA THR A 22 0.00 3.54 2.79
C THR A 22 1.49 3.69 3.08
N VAL A 23 2.14 4.60 2.35
CA VAL A 23 3.54 4.97 2.62
C VAL A 23 3.59 5.86 3.85
N VAL A 24 4.28 5.41 4.89
CA VAL A 24 4.43 6.11 6.18
C VAL A 24 5.74 6.91 6.21
N ASP A 25 6.76 6.37 5.56
CA ASP A 25 8.07 6.98 5.51
C ASP A 25 8.80 6.61 4.21
N ILE A 26 9.64 7.53 3.72
CA ILE A 26 10.51 7.29 2.58
C ILE A 26 11.91 7.14 3.13
N ILE A 27 12.47 5.94 2.97
CA ILE A 27 13.77 5.63 3.53
C ILE A 27 14.85 6.00 2.52
N ASP A 28 14.67 5.57 1.26
CA ASP A 28 15.57 5.82 0.14
C ASP A 28 14.75 5.88 -1.17
N ASP A 29 15.38 6.17 -2.31
CA ASP A 29 14.73 6.15 -3.64
C ASP A 29 14.19 4.77 -4.07
N THR A 30 14.64 3.70 -3.42
CA THR A 30 14.21 2.32 -3.73
C THR A 30 13.29 1.73 -2.67
N TYR A 31 13.42 2.18 -1.42
CA TYR A 31 12.77 1.57 -0.28
C TYR A 31 11.89 2.57 0.47
N VAL A 32 10.67 2.13 0.76
CA VAL A 32 9.70 2.86 1.56
C VAL A 32 9.26 2.04 2.76
N LEU A 33 8.86 2.72 3.82
CA LEU A 33 8.15 2.13 4.93
C LEU A 33 6.65 2.17 4.63
N ILE A 34 6.03 1.01 4.60
CA ILE A 34 4.58 0.89 4.40
C ILE A 34 3.92 0.38 5.68
N ASP A 35 2.67 0.77 5.87
CA ASP A 35 1.78 0.23 6.93
C ASP A 35 0.34 0.18 6.43
N GLY A 36 -0.48 -0.65 7.05
CA GLY A 36 -1.91 -0.74 6.75
C GLY A 36 -2.63 -1.80 7.61
N PRO A 37 -3.96 -1.91 7.48
CA PRO A 37 -4.76 -2.81 8.30
C PRO A 37 -4.40 -4.29 8.08
N GLU A 38 -4.15 -4.65 6.82
CA GLU A 38 -3.83 -6.03 6.42
C GLU A 38 -2.34 -6.25 6.16
N VAL A 39 -1.54 -5.18 6.22
CA VAL A 39 -0.10 -5.16 5.90
C VAL A 39 0.66 -4.63 7.10
N LYS A 40 1.43 -5.50 7.75
CA LYS A 40 2.27 -5.10 8.89
C LYS A 40 3.31 -4.07 8.47
N ARG A 41 3.57 -3.09 9.35
CA ARG A 41 4.64 -2.10 9.22
C ARG A 41 5.95 -2.74 8.83
N ARG A 42 6.42 -2.46 7.62
CA ARG A 42 7.68 -3.03 7.11
C ARG A 42 8.30 -2.17 6.01
N ARG A 43 9.60 -2.34 5.82
CA ARG A 43 10.30 -1.85 4.64
C ARG A 43 9.91 -2.67 3.41
N CYS A 44 9.52 -1.99 2.33
CA CYS A 44 9.21 -2.60 1.04
C CYS A 44 9.87 -1.83 -0.10
N ASN A 45 10.20 -2.56 -1.16
CA ASN A 45 10.74 -1.97 -2.37
C ASN A 45 9.60 -1.31 -3.17
N MET A 46 9.82 -0.08 -3.64
CA MET A 46 8.86 0.70 -4.42
C MET A 46 8.43 -0.03 -5.70
N SER A 47 9.31 -0.83 -6.33
CA SER A 47 8.98 -1.59 -7.55
C SER A 47 7.90 -2.67 -7.34
N HIS A 48 7.57 -3.02 -6.09
CA HIS A 48 6.52 -3.98 -5.75
C HIS A 48 5.18 -3.33 -5.41
N LEU A 49 5.16 -1.99 -5.34
CA LEU A 49 4.01 -1.21 -4.97
C LEU A 49 3.46 -0.51 -6.22
N GLU A 50 2.15 -0.50 -6.35
CA GLU A 50 1.45 0.32 -7.33
C GLU A 50 0.84 1.52 -6.60
N PRO A 51 1.36 2.74 -6.81
CA PRO A 51 0.76 3.93 -6.23
C PRO A 51 -0.60 4.22 -6.88
N LEU A 52 -1.57 4.55 -6.03
CA LEU A 52 -2.90 4.98 -6.42
C LEU A 52 -2.95 6.50 -6.60
N ASN A 53 -4.06 6.99 -7.17
CA ASN A 53 -4.32 8.42 -7.32
C ASN A 53 -4.75 9.11 -6.02
N GLN A 54 -5.05 8.33 -4.98
CA GLN A 54 -5.46 8.85 -3.67
C GLN A 54 -4.24 9.10 -2.77
N LYS A 55 -4.28 10.20 -2.03
CA LYS A 55 -3.32 10.58 -1.00
C LYS A 55 -4.08 10.82 0.30
N LEU A 56 -3.57 10.25 1.38
CA LEU A 56 -4.00 10.52 2.74
C LEU A 56 -3.11 11.62 3.31
N ASP A 57 -3.71 12.54 4.05
CA ASP A 57 -2.95 13.52 4.81
C ASP A 57 -2.58 12.90 6.16
N ILE A 58 -1.37 12.32 6.22
CA ILE A 58 -0.81 11.72 7.43
C ILE A 58 0.60 12.25 7.66
N GLN A 59 1.01 12.32 8.93
CA GLN A 59 2.36 12.73 9.29
C GLN A 59 3.39 11.62 9.05
N LYS A 60 4.65 12.01 8.88
CA LYS A 60 5.79 11.09 8.87
C LYS A 60 5.81 10.29 10.18
N ASP A 61 5.96 8.98 10.07
CA ASP A 61 5.95 8.08 11.23
C ASP A 61 4.61 8.03 11.99
N ALA A 62 3.49 8.26 11.30
CA ALA A 62 2.17 8.10 11.90
C ALA A 62 2.00 6.73 12.58
N SER A 63 1.31 6.72 13.71
CA SER A 63 1.03 5.49 14.45
C SER A 63 0.05 4.60 13.68
N SER A 64 0.18 3.28 13.79
CA SER A 64 -0.70 2.33 13.09
C SER A 64 -2.19 2.54 13.38
N LYS A 65 -2.55 3.11 14.54
CA LYS A 65 -3.95 3.49 14.85
C LYS A 65 -4.46 4.61 13.93
N ASP A 66 -3.66 5.65 13.74
CA ASP A 66 -3.99 6.81 12.91
C ASP A 66 -4.09 6.40 11.44
N ILE A 67 -3.15 5.57 10.98
CA ILE A 67 -3.14 5.02 9.61
C ILE A 67 -4.38 4.18 9.34
N ASN A 68 -4.74 3.27 10.25
CA ASN A 68 -5.94 2.45 10.11
C ASN A 68 -7.21 3.31 10.08
N GLN A 69 -7.26 4.38 10.87
CA GLN A 69 -8.38 5.31 10.87
C GLN A 69 -8.44 6.12 9.56
N ALA A 70 -7.31 6.63 9.07
CA ALA A 70 -7.24 7.37 7.81
C ALA A 70 -7.62 6.51 6.61
N LEU A 71 -7.19 5.24 6.59
CA LEU A 71 -7.60 4.25 5.60
C LEU A 71 -9.11 3.97 5.70
N THR A 72 -9.64 3.64 6.88
CA THR A 72 -11.07 3.35 7.06
C THR A 72 -11.96 4.55 6.74
N GLY A 73 -11.57 5.74 7.22
CA GLY A 73 -12.32 6.98 7.03
C GLY A 73 -12.34 7.49 5.59
N SER A 74 -11.33 7.13 4.79
CA SER A 74 -11.31 7.45 3.35
C SER A 74 -12.03 6.40 2.49
N ILE A 75 -12.52 5.31 3.10
CA ILE A 75 -13.21 4.18 2.45
C ILE A 75 -14.74 4.26 2.68
N SER A 76 -15.28 5.34 3.26
CA SER A 76 -16.73 5.50 3.44
C SER A 76 -17.53 5.55 2.13
N GLU A 77 -16.91 5.83 0.99
CA GLU A 77 -17.52 5.63 -0.33
C GLU A 77 -16.46 5.08 -1.31
N GLU A 78 -16.30 3.75 -1.35
CA GLU A 78 -16.24 2.95 -2.60
C GLU A 78 -15.85 1.50 -2.23
N PRO A 79 -16.71 0.51 -2.53
CA PRO A 79 -16.45 -0.89 -2.24
C PRO A 79 -15.22 -1.37 -3.03
N GLU A 80 -14.51 -2.33 -2.44
CA GLU A 80 -13.41 -3.09 -3.06
C GLU A 80 -13.78 -3.60 -4.47
N LYS A 81 -13.52 -2.80 -5.50
CA LYS A 81 -13.57 -3.25 -6.89
C LYS A 81 -12.40 -2.66 -7.63
N ASN A 82 -11.35 -3.45 -7.75
CA ASN A 82 -10.74 -3.82 -9.03
C ASN A 82 -9.27 -4.20 -8.84
N PHE A 83 -9.01 -5.39 -8.29
CA PHE A 83 -7.86 -6.16 -8.77
C PHE A 83 -8.38 -7.51 -9.23
N ARG A 84 -8.91 -7.53 -10.47
CA ARG A 84 -8.94 -8.75 -11.27
C ARG A 84 -7.50 -9.17 -11.49
N GLY A 85 -6.94 -9.91 -10.53
CA GLY A 85 -5.75 -10.72 -10.77
C GLY A 85 -6.11 -11.75 -11.82
N ARG A 86 -6.01 -11.41 -13.11
CA ARG A 86 -5.87 -12.41 -14.15
C ARG A 86 -4.73 -13.32 -13.73
N GLY A 87 -5.05 -14.60 -13.65
CA GLY A 87 -4.16 -15.63 -13.13
C GLY A 87 -2.84 -15.67 -13.89
N GLY A 88 -1.85 -16.22 -13.20
CA GLY A 88 -0.66 -16.79 -13.80
C GLY A 88 -0.31 -18.05 -13.02
N LYS A 89 -1.12 -19.11 -13.17
CA LYS A 89 -0.57 -20.47 -13.15
C LYS A 89 0.18 -20.61 -14.47
N ILE A 90 1.47 -20.91 -14.41
CA ILE A 90 2.28 -21.74 -15.33
C ILE A 90 3.70 -21.76 -14.73
N ASN A 91 4.52 -22.81 -14.72
CA ASN A 91 4.45 -24.26 -14.85
C ASN A 91 5.70 -24.72 -14.05
N GLY A 92 5.69 -25.83 -13.30
CA GLY A 92 6.08 -27.12 -13.87
C GLY A 92 7.56 -27.16 -14.24
N THR A 93 8.43 -27.51 -13.30
CA THR A 93 9.53 -28.47 -13.46
C THR A 93 9.83 -29.05 -12.07
#